data_AF-A0A5C9CPY4-F1
#
_entry.id   AF-A0A5C9CPY4-F1
#
_cell.length_a   1.000
_cell.length_b   1.000
_cell.length_c   1.000
_cell.angle_alpha   90.00
_cell.angle_beta   90.00
_cell.angle_gamma   90.00
#
_symmetry.space_group_name_H-M   'P 1'
#
loop_
_entity.id
_entity.type
_entity.pdbx_description
1 polymer ?
#
loop_
_entity_poly.entity_id
_entity_poly.type
_entity_poly.pdbx_seq_one_letter_code
_entity_poly.pdbx_strand_id
1 'polypeptide(L)'
;MHTRSIWRQRTVACLSVLATIATLFVVGSTDAGDLTLKSGQKLGPGAVASLSTISLNTPQPGGEIVSLPFWMLDDGMRRYFVAKRLVPKENLDVELSQFVRFENPPKKKGGPDVIGHVGPFLEVEPFNDKGHRSVTLLGPNQKRKTYVQGITQLRPQSCTVTGLDHTWEFSIATTSLRREELTPLLRRCIRLESPEDRFKVVRFYLQAGLYKLAIEELETIARELPDQKAKCEEDAIEARQLYAQRWLSELKHRRQAGQHRLFAKAITAFPMQNIAADILRDVRQLQTEAEETAEKIERVKHLLGDLQEGLTEEQLKQVAPLRDEIVEQLDEETLPRLEPFLKLEKDDGLSKSDKLALAYSGWVVGDANATTDLANAIRWWQARFHVLQYLRATHPSLRGPALADLTATEGVGAKTVEQLVRLLPPVLDTPGLQAGRVAAITVHDPGRSRDDDDPKAFRYSVLLPPEFNPRHTYPVIVTLHEWGWTPEGILKWWGGDDGAQLQSQRHGYIVIAPEYLPPKFGEPLPAPTDTIVWECLRDARRRFVIDSDRVFLSGHGRGADAAFEVALVRGSDSDFRRDHHSQRDAGSRPSAVARKRAAAILVCGHG
;
A
#
# COMPACT_ATOMS: atom_id res chain seq x y z
N MET A 1 50.75 3.31 80.20
CA MET A 1 51.06 1.91 79.81
C MET A 1 50.02 1.52 78.76
N HIS A 2 50.42 1.27 77.51
CA HIS A 2 50.49 -0.08 76.90
C HIS A 2 49.16 -0.87 77.06
N THR A 3 48.44 -1.29 76.01
CA THR A 3 48.94 -1.81 74.71
C THR A 3 47.96 -1.66 73.53
N ARG A 4 48.52 -1.68 72.30
CA ARG A 4 47.89 -1.97 70.97
C ARG A 4 46.92 -0.93 70.35
N SER A 5 47.48 -0.05 69.52
CA SER A 5 46.84 0.55 68.34
C SER A 5 46.81 -0.47 67.18
N ILE A 6 45.87 -0.45 66.23
CA ILE A 6 45.83 0.32 64.95
C ILE A 6 44.51 -0.14 64.27
N TRP A 7 43.66 0.65 63.60
CA TRP A 7 43.61 2.10 63.29
C TRP A 7 42.12 2.55 63.20
N ARG A 8 41.82 3.68 62.55
CA ARG A 8 40.44 4.13 62.21
C ARG A 8 40.39 4.73 60.79
N GLN A 9 39.27 4.52 60.09
CA GLN A 9 38.68 5.35 59.02
C GLN A 9 39.57 5.91 57.87
N ARG A 10 39.29 5.47 56.63
CA ARG A 10 38.92 6.38 55.53
C ARG A 10 38.26 5.70 54.30
N THR A 11 37.08 6.21 53.95
CA THR A 11 36.45 6.35 52.60
C THR A 11 36.17 5.16 51.67
N VAL A 12 34.86 4.88 51.51
CA VAL A 12 34.06 4.84 50.25
C VAL A 12 34.58 4.01 49.05
N ALA A 13 33.84 2.94 48.69
CA ALA A 13 33.28 2.71 47.34
C ALA A 13 32.37 1.45 47.27
N CYS A 14 31.32 1.52 46.43
CA CYS A 14 30.60 0.42 45.78
C CYS A 14 30.03 -0.74 46.65
N LEU A 15 28.81 -0.55 47.18
CA LEU A 15 27.94 -1.66 47.64
C LEU A 15 26.46 -1.39 47.31
N SER A 16 26.19 -1.31 46.00
CA SER A 16 24.89 -1.32 45.32
C SER A 16 25.23 -1.55 43.83
N VAL A 17 24.54 -2.33 43.02
CA VAL A 17 23.09 -2.56 42.90
C VAL A 17 22.84 -3.99 42.42
N LEU A 18 22.06 -4.78 43.18
CA LEU A 18 21.42 -6.01 42.69
C LEU A 18 20.04 -5.63 42.14
N ALA A 19 20.02 -5.00 40.96
CA ALA A 19 18.78 -4.70 40.24
C ALA A 19 18.38 -5.91 39.41
N THR A 20 17.55 -6.76 40.00
CA THR A 20 16.72 -7.69 39.24
C THR A 20 15.94 -6.87 38.21
N ILE A 21 16.21 -7.07 36.92
CA ILE A 21 15.42 -6.45 35.85
C ILE A 21 14.09 -7.21 35.78
N ALA A 22 13.20 -6.86 36.72
CA ALA A 22 11.80 -7.15 36.61
C ALA A 22 11.22 -6.15 35.60
N THR A 23 11.17 -6.57 34.33
CA THR A 23 10.43 -5.86 33.30
C THR A 23 8.97 -5.85 33.72
N LEU A 24 8.53 -4.75 34.32
CA LEU A 24 7.14 -4.51 34.68
C LEU A 24 6.33 -4.36 33.40
N PHE A 25 5.92 -5.50 32.84
CA PHE A 25 4.75 -5.55 31.99
C PHE A 25 3.61 -4.91 32.78
N VAL A 26 3.09 -3.79 32.29
CA VAL A 26 1.75 -3.35 32.68
C VAL A 26 0.80 -4.36 32.04
N VAL A 27 0.54 -5.44 32.77
CA VAL A 27 -0.42 -6.48 32.39
C VAL A 27 -1.82 -5.89 32.54
N GLY A 28 -2.26 -5.13 31.54
CA GLY A 28 -3.67 -5.15 31.17
C GLY A 28 -4.03 -6.57 30.74
N SER A 29 -5.30 -6.96 30.93
CA SER A 29 -5.79 -8.23 30.38
C SER A 29 -5.49 -8.30 28.88
N THR A 30 -4.76 -9.33 28.47
CA THR A 30 -4.51 -9.61 27.06
C THR A 30 -5.64 -10.51 26.57
N ASP A 31 -6.70 -9.89 26.07
CA ASP A 31 -7.87 -10.61 25.59
C ASP A 31 -7.66 -11.03 24.13
N ALA A 32 -8.19 -12.18 23.74
CA ALA A 32 -8.01 -12.71 22.40
C ALA A 32 -9.07 -12.11 21.46
N GLY A 33 -8.66 -11.30 20.49
CA GLY A 33 -9.62 -10.41 19.83
C GLY A 33 -9.26 -9.94 18.43
N ASP A 34 -10.21 -9.17 17.88
CA ASP A 34 -10.10 -8.44 16.64
C ASP A 34 -10.63 -7.00 16.80
N LEU A 35 -10.09 -6.09 15.99
CA LEU A 35 -10.43 -4.66 16.06
C LEU A 35 -10.93 -4.19 14.70
N THR A 36 -12.16 -3.67 14.64
CA THR A 36 -12.70 -3.04 13.43
C THR A 36 -12.50 -1.54 13.52
N LEU A 37 -11.82 -0.97 12.52
CA LEU A 37 -11.50 0.46 12.43
C LEU A 37 -12.67 1.28 11.85
N LYS A 38 -12.64 2.60 12.03
CA LYS A 38 -13.55 3.56 11.36
C LYS A 38 -13.50 3.51 9.82
N SER A 39 -12.45 2.94 9.24
CA SER A 39 -12.34 2.66 7.80
C SER A 39 -13.08 1.40 7.36
N GLY A 40 -13.61 0.60 8.29
CA GLY A 40 -14.13 -0.76 8.04
C GLY A 40 -13.03 -1.83 8.01
N GLN A 41 -11.75 -1.47 8.06
CA GLN A 41 -10.65 -2.42 8.12
C GLN A 41 -10.70 -3.23 9.42
N LYS A 42 -10.61 -4.55 9.30
CA LYS A 42 -10.50 -5.48 10.43
C LYS A 42 -9.02 -5.82 10.68
N LEU A 43 -8.58 -5.73 11.93
CA LEU A 43 -7.24 -6.11 12.38
C LEU A 43 -7.32 -7.37 13.26
N GLY A 44 -6.32 -8.25 13.13
CA GLY A 44 -6.27 -9.54 13.81
C GLY A 44 -6.89 -10.70 13.02
N PRO A 45 -7.24 -11.82 13.68
CA PRO A 45 -7.28 -11.97 15.13
C PRO A 45 -5.89 -12.04 15.79
N GLY A 46 -5.80 -11.66 17.07
CA GLY A 46 -4.55 -11.64 17.83
C GLY A 46 -4.77 -11.36 19.32
N ALA A 47 -3.68 -11.19 20.08
CA ALA A 47 -3.73 -10.75 21.47
C ALA A 47 -3.94 -9.23 21.52
N VAL A 48 -5.02 -8.78 22.16
CA VAL A 48 -5.41 -7.38 22.26
C VAL A 48 -5.13 -6.86 23.67
N ALA A 49 -4.49 -5.69 23.77
CA ALA A 49 -4.26 -5.00 25.04
C ALA A 49 -4.64 -3.51 24.94
N SER A 50 -5.17 -2.97 26.03
CA SER A 50 -5.44 -1.54 26.20
C SER A 50 -4.26 -0.85 26.88
N LEU A 51 -3.67 0.16 26.24
CA LEU A 51 -2.49 0.88 26.74
C LEU A 51 -2.75 2.40 26.80
N SER A 52 -2.10 3.09 27.74
CA SER A 52 -2.31 4.52 28.05
C SER A 52 -1.26 5.48 27.48
N THR A 53 -0.02 5.02 27.27
CA THR A 53 1.05 5.81 26.63
C THR A 53 1.95 4.90 25.78
N ILE A 54 2.41 5.37 24.61
CA ILE A 54 3.32 4.63 23.71
C ILE A 54 4.78 4.65 24.26
N SER A 55 5.04 5.25 25.42
CA SER A 55 6.37 5.31 26.00
C SER A 55 6.87 3.93 26.41
N LEU A 56 7.94 3.48 25.77
CA LEU A 56 8.74 2.32 26.19
C LEU A 56 9.59 2.60 27.44
N ASN A 57 9.70 3.88 27.83
CA ASN A 57 10.44 4.33 29.02
C ASN A 57 9.47 4.68 30.15
N THR A 58 9.86 4.37 31.38
CA THR A 58 9.17 4.85 32.59
C THR A 58 9.15 6.39 32.59
N PRO A 59 7.99 7.05 32.75
CA PRO A 59 7.94 8.51 32.80
C PRO A 59 8.74 9.04 33.99
N GLN A 60 9.40 10.19 33.81
CA GLN A 60 10.08 10.86 34.93
C GLN A 60 9.07 11.26 36.01
N PRO A 61 9.37 11.07 37.31
CA PRO A 61 8.45 11.42 38.38
C PRO A 61 8.17 12.92 38.39
N GLY A 62 6.90 13.29 38.21
CA GLY A 62 6.43 14.69 38.21
C GLY A 62 6.08 15.27 36.85
N GLY A 63 6.27 14.54 35.75
CA GLY A 63 5.81 14.98 34.41
C GLY A 63 4.29 14.83 34.22
N GLU A 64 3.69 15.75 33.47
CA GLU A 64 2.27 15.67 33.09
C GLU A 64 2.05 14.49 32.11
N ILE A 65 1.36 13.44 32.55
CA ILE A 65 1.15 12.23 31.75
C ILE A 65 0.03 12.50 30.73
N VAL A 66 0.42 12.87 29.50
CA VAL A 66 -0.49 12.97 28.36
C VAL A 66 -0.97 11.56 27.97
N SER A 67 -2.03 11.10 28.63
CA SER A 67 -2.66 9.79 28.40
C SER A 67 -3.41 9.80 27.06
N LEU A 68 -2.78 9.27 26.02
CA LEU A 68 -3.39 9.00 24.72
C LEU A 68 -3.71 7.51 24.64
N PRO A 69 -4.94 7.05 24.94
CA PRO A 69 -5.23 5.62 24.98
C PRO A 69 -5.26 4.99 23.58
N PHE A 70 -4.61 3.84 23.45
CA PHE A 70 -4.57 3.01 22.25
C PHE A 70 -4.88 1.55 22.56
N TRP A 71 -5.29 0.85 21.52
CA TRP A 71 -5.23 -0.59 21.45
C TRP A 71 -3.89 -1.01 20.86
N MET A 72 -3.25 -2.01 21.47
CA MET A 72 -2.26 -2.85 20.82
C MET A 72 -2.95 -4.15 20.40
N LEU A 73 -2.73 -4.61 19.18
CA LEU A 73 -3.06 -5.97 18.75
C LEU A 73 -1.80 -6.65 18.23
N ASP A 74 -1.43 -7.80 18.78
CA ASP A 74 -0.32 -8.65 18.33
C ASP A 74 -0.89 -9.92 17.68
N ASP A 75 -0.80 -10.04 16.34
CA ASP A 75 -1.19 -11.26 15.61
C ASP A 75 -0.11 -12.36 15.69
N GLY A 76 1.00 -12.08 16.38
CA GLY A 76 2.18 -12.90 16.52
C GLY A 76 3.17 -12.78 15.36
N MET A 77 2.95 -11.86 14.42
CA MET A 77 3.91 -11.39 13.42
C MET A 77 4.04 -9.86 13.41
N ARG A 78 2.92 -9.17 13.63
CA ARG A 78 2.78 -7.72 13.59
C ARG A 78 2.15 -7.21 14.88
N ARG A 79 2.70 -6.11 15.39
CA ARG A 79 2.03 -5.29 16.41
C ARG A 79 1.37 -4.08 15.76
N TYR A 80 0.05 -4.03 15.85
CA TYR A 80 -0.77 -2.91 15.45
C TYR A 80 -0.99 -2.00 16.65
N PHE A 81 -0.64 -0.72 16.54
CA PHE A 81 -0.99 0.29 17.55
C PHE A 81 -1.98 1.29 16.97
N VAL A 82 -3.15 1.39 17.59
CA VAL A 82 -4.31 2.14 17.08
C VAL A 82 -4.94 2.96 18.20
N ALA A 83 -4.98 4.29 18.05
CA ALA A 83 -5.66 5.15 19.02
C ALA A 83 -7.13 4.73 19.20
N LYS A 84 -7.60 4.55 20.46
CA LYS A 84 -8.92 3.94 20.74
C LYS A 84 -10.07 4.62 19.99
N ARG A 85 -10.01 5.94 19.81
CA ARG A 85 -10.97 6.76 19.05
C ARG A 85 -11.17 6.34 17.57
N LEU A 86 -10.32 5.46 17.04
CA LEU A 86 -10.38 4.93 15.67
C LEU A 86 -11.00 3.53 15.58
N VAL A 87 -11.25 2.86 16.72
CA VAL A 87 -11.92 1.56 16.80
C VAL A 87 -13.37 1.79 17.28
N PRO A 88 -14.37 1.81 16.37
CA PRO A 88 -15.78 1.85 16.75
C PRO A 88 -16.32 0.50 17.24
N LYS A 89 -15.61 -0.61 16.99
CA LYS A 89 -16.01 -1.95 17.44
C LYS A 89 -14.78 -2.84 17.65
N GLU A 90 -14.59 -3.25 18.90
CA GLU A 90 -13.77 -4.37 19.33
C GLU A 90 -14.60 -5.67 19.40
N ASN A 91 -13.92 -6.80 19.28
CA ASN A 91 -14.41 -8.13 19.59
C ASN A 91 -13.31 -8.84 20.39
N LEU A 92 -13.56 -9.17 21.66
CA LEU A 92 -12.57 -9.73 22.58
C LEU A 92 -12.85 -11.21 22.92
N ASP A 93 -13.84 -11.81 22.24
CA ASP A 93 -14.27 -13.20 22.42
C ASP A 93 -13.80 -14.10 21.26
N VAL A 94 -12.57 -13.90 20.78
CA VAL A 94 -12.02 -14.70 19.67
C VAL A 94 -11.26 -15.91 20.19
N GLU A 95 -11.78 -17.11 19.92
CA GLU A 95 -11.06 -18.34 20.22
C GLU A 95 -9.84 -18.53 19.29
N LEU A 96 -8.63 -18.26 19.78
CA LEU A 96 -7.39 -18.48 19.00
C LEU A 96 -7.04 -19.98 18.83
N SER A 97 -7.56 -20.87 19.68
CA SER A 97 -7.38 -22.34 19.58
C SER A 97 -8.00 -22.96 18.32
N GLN A 98 -8.90 -22.25 17.62
CA GLN A 98 -9.45 -22.71 16.34
C GLN A 98 -8.39 -22.78 15.23
N PHE A 99 -7.28 -22.04 15.36
CA PHE A 99 -6.19 -22.03 14.38
C PHE A 99 -5.24 -23.19 14.60
N VAL A 100 -4.96 -23.94 13.52
CA VAL A 100 -4.07 -25.09 13.57
C VAL A 100 -2.65 -24.67 13.98
N ARG A 101 -2.04 -25.40 14.90
CA ARG A 101 -0.66 -25.17 15.36
C ARG A 101 0.15 -26.45 15.24
N PHE A 102 1.37 -26.32 14.71
CA PHE A 102 2.41 -27.36 14.74
C PHE A 102 3.67 -26.82 15.42
N GLU A 103 4.25 -27.66 16.28
CA GLU A 103 5.53 -27.41 16.93
C GLU A 103 6.64 -28.15 16.19
N ASN A 104 7.75 -27.45 15.91
CA ASN A 104 9.00 -28.02 15.43
C ASN A 104 10.13 -27.61 16.39
N PRO A 105 10.15 -28.13 17.64
CA PRO A 105 11.07 -27.66 18.66
C PRO A 105 12.52 -27.92 18.24
N PRO A 106 13.35 -26.87 18.05
CA PRO A 106 14.69 -27.04 17.52
C PRO A 106 15.65 -27.55 18.60
N LYS A 107 16.70 -28.25 18.18
CA LYS A 107 17.87 -28.48 19.03
C LYS A 107 18.73 -27.21 19.07
N LYS A 108 18.33 -26.23 19.90
CA LYS A 108 19.17 -25.05 20.21
C LYS A 108 20.54 -25.54 20.72
N LYS A 109 21.63 -25.08 20.11
CA LYS A 109 23.00 -25.37 20.59
C LYS A 109 23.45 -24.39 21.68
N GLY A 110 22.81 -23.23 21.74
CA GLY A 110 23.04 -22.22 22.77
C GLY A 110 24.28 -21.38 22.51
N GLY A 111 24.10 -20.07 22.45
CA GLY A 111 25.18 -19.08 22.42
C GLY A 111 24.73 -17.83 23.19
N PRO A 112 25.64 -17.17 23.94
CA PRO A 112 25.31 -15.98 24.73
C PRO A 112 25.10 -14.72 23.86
N ASP A 113 25.35 -14.81 22.56
CA ASP A 113 25.24 -13.69 21.62
C ASP A 113 23.79 -13.22 21.48
N VAL A 114 23.49 -12.07 22.07
CA VAL A 114 22.27 -11.30 21.82
C VAL A 114 22.52 -10.35 20.66
N ILE A 115 21.68 -10.37 19.63
CA ILE A 115 21.78 -9.43 18.51
C ILE A 115 21.20 -8.08 18.94
N GLY A 116 22.07 -7.14 19.33
CA GLY A 116 21.69 -5.76 19.64
C GLY A 116 21.47 -4.88 18.40
N HIS A 117 21.93 -5.31 17.22
CA HIS A 117 21.76 -4.60 15.95
C HIS A 117 21.81 -5.58 14.78
N VAL A 118 20.79 -5.56 13.92
CA VAL A 118 20.75 -6.32 12.66
C VAL A 118 21.31 -5.43 11.55
N GLY A 119 22.51 -5.75 11.06
CA GLY A 119 23.07 -5.08 9.88
C GLY A 119 22.54 -5.65 8.57
N PRO A 120 22.88 -5.05 7.41
CA PRO A 120 22.41 -5.50 6.10
C PRO A 120 22.61 -7.00 5.87
N PHE A 121 21.57 -7.65 5.34
CA PHE A 121 21.61 -9.03 4.87
C PHE A 121 22.53 -9.12 3.65
N LEU A 122 23.51 -10.01 3.69
CA LEU A 122 24.42 -10.30 2.59
C LEU A 122 24.01 -11.55 1.83
N GLU A 123 23.52 -12.55 2.56
CA GLU A 123 23.10 -13.84 2.02
C GLU A 123 22.04 -14.47 2.94
N VAL A 124 21.01 -15.06 2.34
CA VAL A 124 19.94 -15.77 3.06
C VAL A 124 19.72 -17.09 2.34
N GLU A 125 20.10 -18.19 2.97
CA GLU A 125 19.80 -19.52 2.44
C GLU A 125 18.30 -19.84 2.59
N PRO A 126 17.75 -20.67 1.69
CA PRO A 126 16.54 -21.44 1.92
C PRO A 126 16.45 -22.13 3.28
N PHE A 127 15.23 -22.37 3.74
CA PHE A 127 14.99 -23.35 4.80
C PHE A 127 15.10 -24.78 4.24
N ASN A 128 15.75 -25.67 4.98
CA ASN A 128 15.82 -27.10 4.66
C ASN A 128 14.63 -27.89 5.24
N ASP A 129 14.66 -29.22 5.05
CA ASP A 129 13.67 -30.20 5.52
C ASP A 129 13.39 -30.17 7.03
N LYS A 130 14.32 -29.64 7.84
CA LYS A 130 14.19 -29.47 9.30
C LYS A 130 13.73 -28.07 9.69
N GLY A 131 13.51 -27.19 8.71
CA GLY A 131 13.18 -25.79 8.91
C GLY A 131 14.37 -24.95 9.36
N HIS A 132 15.61 -25.36 9.07
CA HIS A 132 16.82 -24.59 9.41
C HIS A 132 17.36 -23.85 8.18
N ARG A 133 17.97 -22.67 8.36
CA ARG A 133 18.72 -21.93 7.33
C ARG A 133 19.94 -21.20 7.90
N SER A 134 20.90 -20.86 7.04
CA SER A 134 21.97 -19.91 7.38
C SER A 134 21.63 -18.50 6.86
N VAL A 135 21.97 -17.48 7.65
CA VAL A 135 21.84 -16.06 7.28
C VAL A 135 23.16 -15.37 7.54
N THR A 136 23.75 -14.76 6.51
CA THR A 136 24.98 -13.98 6.64
C THR A 136 24.64 -12.50 6.66
N LEU A 137 24.96 -11.82 7.76
CA LEU A 137 24.78 -10.38 7.94
C LEU A 137 26.13 -9.65 7.91
N LEU A 138 26.09 -8.36 7.59
CA LEU A 138 27.19 -7.44 7.85
C LEU A 138 27.13 -6.98 9.31
N GLY A 139 28.02 -7.51 10.15
CA GLY A 139 28.13 -7.13 11.56
C GLY A 139 28.93 -5.83 11.79
N PRO A 140 29.10 -5.42 13.06
CA PRO A 140 29.95 -4.30 13.44
C PRO A 140 31.35 -4.39 12.80
N ASN A 141 31.91 -3.24 12.41
CA ASN A 141 33.18 -3.12 11.69
C ASN A 141 33.21 -3.83 10.32
N GLN A 142 32.06 -3.91 9.63
CA GLN A 142 31.89 -4.55 8.31
C GLN A 142 32.33 -6.03 8.23
N LYS A 143 32.38 -6.73 9.38
CA LYS A 143 32.71 -8.16 9.40
C LYS A 143 31.49 -8.99 9.06
N ARG A 144 31.62 -9.87 8.07
CA ARG A 144 30.59 -10.87 7.75
C ARG A 144 30.42 -11.82 8.93
N LYS A 145 29.19 -12.04 9.39
CA LYS A 145 28.87 -13.03 10.42
C LYS A 145 27.66 -13.84 9.97
N THR A 146 27.83 -15.16 9.94
CA THR A 146 26.78 -16.11 9.63
C THR A 146 26.11 -16.58 10.92
N TYR A 147 24.79 -16.67 10.87
CA TYR A 147 23.89 -17.03 11.97
C TYR A 147 23.01 -18.19 11.53
N VAL A 148 22.78 -19.17 12.40
CA VAL A 148 21.89 -20.30 12.10
C VAL A 148 20.51 -20.05 12.69
N GLN A 149 19.48 -20.09 11.86
CA GLN A 149 18.09 -19.88 12.24
C GLN A 149 17.27 -21.16 12.05
N GLY A 150 16.20 -21.32 12.83
CA GLY A 150 15.27 -22.45 12.72
C GLY A 150 13.82 -22.05 12.94
N ILE A 151 12.91 -22.60 12.14
CA ILE A 151 11.46 -22.48 12.33
C ILE A 151 11.05 -23.36 13.51
N THR A 152 10.44 -22.74 14.53
CA THR A 152 10.10 -23.39 15.80
C THR A 152 8.61 -23.70 15.92
N GLN A 153 7.77 -22.88 15.30
CA GLN A 153 6.31 -23.00 15.33
C GLN A 153 5.72 -22.62 13.97
N LEU A 154 4.73 -23.39 13.51
CA LEU A 154 3.93 -23.09 12.33
C LEU A 154 2.48 -22.76 12.75
N ARG A 155 1.98 -21.60 12.30
CA ARG A 155 0.56 -21.21 12.29
C ARG A 155 0.14 -20.88 10.85
N PRO A 156 -1.16 -20.84 10.51
CA PRO A 156 -1.60 -20.58 9.13
C PRO A 156 -1.20 -19.18 8.63
N GLN A 157 -1.14 -18.19 9.52
CA GLN A 157 -0.81 -16.80 9.21
C GLN A 157 0.70 -16.51 9.33
N SER A 158 1.41 -17.18 10.23
CA SER A 158 2.82 -16.91 10.53
C SER A 158 3.62 -18.12 11.02
N CYS A 159 4.92 -18.10 10.73
CA CYS A 159 5.91 -19.06 11.21
C CYS A 159 6.89 -18.33 12.14
N THR A 160 7.09 -18.85 13.35
CA THR A 160 8.09 -18.31 14.29
C THR A 160 9.47 -18.84 13.93
N VAL A 161 10.45 -17.94 13.79
CA VAL A 161 11.85 -18.22 13.47
C VAL A 161 12.71 -17.77 14.63
N THR A 162 13.55 -18.67 15.14
CA THR A 162 14.43 -18.41 16.28
C THR A 162 15.88 -18.75 15.94
N GLY A 163 16.83 -17.99 16.48
CA GLY A 163 18.26 -18.33 16.44
C GLY A 163 18.57 -19.66 17.14
N LEU A 164 19.43 -20.46 16.51
CA LEU A 164 19.85 -21.78 17.02
C LEU A 164 21.20 -21.73 17.75
N ASP A 165 22.04 -20.75 17.38
CA ASP A 165 23.36 -20.44 17.92
C ASP A 165 23.45 -19.03 18.56
N HIS A 166 22.36 -18.26 18.57
CA HIS A 166 22.27 -16.89 19.09
C HIS A 166 20.85 -16.56 19.58
N THR A 167 20.68 -15.43 20.26
CA THR A 167 19.37 -14.93 20.70
C THR A 167 18.82 -13.89 19.72
N TRP A 168 17.86 -14.33 18.90
CA TRP A 168 17.00 -13.53 18.01
C TRP A 168 15.73 -14.35 17.77
N GLU A 169 14.56 -13.72 17.84
CA GLU A 169 13.28 -14.35 17.53
C GLU A 169 12.39 -13.35 16.80
N PHE A 170 11.76 -13.81 15.72
CA PHE A 170 10.85 -13.03 14.89
C PHE A 170 9.86 -13.99 14.19
N SER A 171 8.90 -13.45 13.49
CA SER A 171 7.94 -14.24 12.71
C SER A 171 7.89 -13.77 11.27
N ILE A 172 7.77 -14.72 10.34
CA ILE A 172 7.52 -14.46 8.92
C ILE A 172 6.12 -14.95 8.55
N ALA A 173 5.56 -14.44 7.46
CA ALA A 173 4.29 -14.95 6.95
C ALA A 173 4.46 -16.38 6.45
N THR A 174 3.50 -17.26 6.74
CA THR A 174 3.56 -18.67 6.29
C THR A 174 3.58 -18.78 4.77
N THR A 175 2.93 -17.83 4.09
CA THR A 175 2.94 -17.68 2.62
C THR A 175 4.27 -17.20 2.04
N SER A 176 5.26 -16.83 2.87
CA SER A 176 6.63 -16.52 2.44
C SER A 176 7.53 -17.75 2.37
N LEU A 177 7.10 -18.89 2.94
CA LEU A 177 7.77 -20.17 2.73
C LEU A 177 7.35 -20.75 1.37
N ARG A 178 8.33 -21.22 0.60
CA ARG A 178 8.05 -21.92 -0.67
C ARG A 178 7.48 -23.31 -0.38
N ARG A 179 6.80 -23.89 -1.37
CA ARG A 179 6.19 -25.23 -1.28
C ARG A 179 7.21 -26.28 -0.83
N GLU A 180 8.42 -26.20 -1.38
CA GLU A 180 9.54 -27.10 -1.15
C GLU A 180 10.09 -27.01 0.28
N GLU A 181 9.79 -25.92 0.99
CA GLU A 181 10.20 -25.67 2.37
C GLU A 181 9.06 -26.05 3.35
N LEU A 182 7.83 -25.63 3.04
CA LEU A 182 6.66 -25.83 3.90
C LEU A 182 6.16 -27.27 3.92
N THR A 183 6.07 -27.94 2.76
CA THR A 183 5.47 -29.29 2.68
C THR A 183 6.29 -30.35 3.41
N PRO A 184 7.63 -30.45 3.26
CA PRO A 184 8.42 -31.41 4.02
C PRO A 184 8.41 -31.12 5.53
N LEU A 185 8.45 -29.84 5.90
CA LEU A 185 8.42 -29.42 7.30
C LEU A 185 7.10 -29.78 8.00
N LEU A 186 5.96 -29.58 7.34
CA LEU A 186 4.66 -30.03 7.87
C LEU A 186 4.59 -31.55 7.98
N ARG A 187 5.05 -32.30 6.96
CA ARG A 187 5.10 -33.77 6.99
C ARG A 187 5.95 -34.31 8.15
N ARG A 188 7.02 -33.61 8.52
CA ARG A 188 7.86 -33.93 9.69
C ARG A 188 7.15 -33.71 11.03
N CYS A 189 6.13 -32.83 11.08
CA CYS A 189 5.36 -32.51 12.30
C CYS A 189 4.16 -33.45 12.54
N ILE A 190 3.95 -34.46 11.70
CA ILE A 190 2.79 -35.37 11.76
C ILE A 190 3.18 -36.84 11.59
N ARG A 191 2.24 -37.75 11.90
CA ARG A 191 2.27 -39.14 11.43
C ARG A 191 1.53 -39.20 10.11
N LEU A 192 2.18 -39.66 9.04
CA LEU A 192 1.63 -39.68 7.68
C LEU A 192 0.48 -40.67 7.51
N GLU A 193 0.47 -41.69 8.36
CA GLU A 193 -0.44 -42.83 8.40
C GLU A 193 -1.58 -42.64 9.43
N SER A 194 -1.62 -41.48 10.10
CA SER A 194 -2.80 -41.00 10.84
C SER A 194 -3.67 -40.12 9.94
N PRO A 195 -4.91 -40.53 9.60
CA PRO A 195 -5.81 -39.70 8.82
C PRO A 195 -6.07 -38.34 9.49
N GLU A 196 -6.20 -38.34 10.82
CA GLU A 196 -6.46 -37.12 11.61
C GLU A 196 -5.33 -36.10 11.48
N ASP A 197 -4.06 -36.55 11.61
CA ASP A 197 -2.92 -35.65 11.49
C ASP A 197 -2.78 -35.11 10.06
N ARG A 198 -3.14 -35.90 9.04
CA ARG A 198 -3.20 -35.48 7.63
C ARG A 198 -4.31 -34.45 7.37
N PHE A 199 -5.53 -34.67 7.88
CA PHE A 199 -6.62 -33.70 7.81
C PHE A 199 -6.30 -32.40 8.58
N LYS A 200 -5.50 -32.47 9.66
CA LYS A 200 -4.98 -31.28 10.35
C LYS A 200 -4.07 -30.44 9.45
N VAL A 201 -3.25 -31.07 8.59
CA VAL A 201 -2.46 -30.37 7.56
C VAL A 201 -3.35 -29.75 6.47
N VAL A 202 -4.40 -30.45 6.02
CA VAL A 202 -5.40 -29.87 5.10
C VAL A 202 -6.02 -28.60 5.71
N ARG A 203 -6.51 -28.68 6.96
CA ARG A 203 -7.09 -27.52 7.67
C ARG A 203 -6.09 -26.37 7.82
N PHE A 204 -4.81 -26.66 8.07
CA PHE A 204 -3.75 -25.64 8.09
C PHE A 204 -3.61 -24.94 6.73
N TYR A 205 -3.56 -25.69 5.63
CA TYR A 205 -3.49 -25.11 4.28
C TYR A 205 -4.75 -24.28 3.96
N LEU A 206 -5.95 -24.73 4.32
CA LEU A 206 -7.19 -23.96 4.16
C LEU A 206 -7.15 -22.64 4.95
N GLN A 207 -6.78 -22.68 6.23
CA GLN A 207 -6.66 -21.49 7.08
C GLN A 207 -5.55 -20.53 6.63
N ALA A 208 -4.52 -21.03 5.94
CA ALA A 208 -3.45 -20.23 5.33
C ALA A 208 -3.82 -19.68 3.93
N GLY A 209 -5.00 -20.02 3.42
CA GLY A 209 -5.43 -19.72 2.05
C GLY A 209 -4.66 -20.48 0.96
N LEU A 210 -3.87 -21.49 1.32
CA LEU A 210 -3.04 -22.32 0.44
C LEU A 210 -3.87 -23.45 -0.21
N TYR A 211 -5.05 -23.10 -0.74
CA TYR A 211 -6.08 -24.05 -1.18
C TYR A 211 -5.60 -25.09 -2.20
N LYS A 212 -4.66 -24.73 -3.09
CA LYS A 212 -4.06 -25.70 -4.03
C LYS A 212 -3.31 -26.83 -3.30
N LEU A 213 -2.54 -26.51 -2.26
CA LEU A 213 -1.85 -27.52 -1.45
C LEU A 213 -2.84 -28.34 -0.62
N ALA A 214 -3.96 -27.74 -0.17
CA ALA A 214 -5.03 -28.48 0.50
C ALA A 214 -5.67 -29.53 -0.42
N ILE A 215 -6.01 -29.16 -1.67
CA ILE A 215 -6.59 -30.08 -2.67
C ILE A 215 -5.61 -31.21 -3.01
N GLU A 216 -4.35 -30.89 -3.29
CA GLU A 216 -3.32 -31.91 -3.61
C GLU A 216 -3.06 -32.88 -2.44
N GLU A 217 -3.13 -32.40 -1.20
CA GLU A 217 -2.99 -33.24 0.00
C GLU A 217 -4.24 -34.13 0.19
N LEU A 218 -5.45 -33.61 -0.05
CA LEU A 218 -6.69 -34.40 -0.06
C LEU A 218 -6.69 -35.50 -1.14
N GLU A 219 -6.23 -35.19 -2.36
CA GLU A 219 -6.04 -36.16 -3.44
C GLU A 219 -4.99 -37.22 -3.09
N THR A 220 -4.00 -36.87 -2.27
CA THR A 220 -2.98 -37.81 -1.79
C THR A 220 -3.54 -38.71 -0.68
N ILE A 221 -4.30 -38.15 0.28
CA ILE A 221 -5.03 -38.92 1.31
C ILE A 221 -6.01 -39.89 0.64
N ALA A 222 -6.80 -39.45 -0.35
CA ALA A 222 -7.76 -40.30 -1.05
C ALA A 222 -7.10 -41.48 -1.80
N ARG A 223 -5.83 -41.34 -2.19
CA ARG A 223 -5.04 -42.38 -2.87
C ARG A 223 -4.37 -43.35 -1.89
N GLU A 224 -3.85 -42.83 -0.78
CA GLU A 224 -3.10 -43.59 0.23
C GLU A 224 -4.01 -44.25 1.28
N LEU A 225 -5.19 -43.68 1.52
CA LEU A 225 -6.18 -44.10 2.53
C LEU A 225 -7.58 -44.19 1.89
N PRO A 226 -7.89 -45.25 1.11
CA PRO A 226 -9.13 -45.36 0.34
C PRO A 226 -10.41 -45.22 1.17
N ASP A 227 -10.41 -45.64 2.44
CA ASP A 227 -11.55 -45.52 3.36
C ASP A 227 -11.95 -44.06 3.64
N GLN A 228 -11.03 -43.10 3.44
CA GLN A 228 -11.27 -41.67 3.61
C GLN A 228 -11.70 -40.99 2.31
N LYS A 229 -11.74 -41.71 1.17
CA LYS A 229 -11.93 -41.13 -0.16
C LYS A 229 -13.19 -40.27 -0.28
N ALA A 230 -14.34 -40.73 0.23
CA ALA A 230 -15.60 -39.99 0.16
C ALA A 230 -15.51 -38.63 0.87
N LYS A 231 -14.92 -38.59 2.07
CA LYS A 231 -14.67 -37.35 2.80
C LYS A 231 -13.66 -36.46 2.07
N CYS A 232 -12.59 -37.03 1.50
CA CYS A 232 -11.64 -36.25 0.73
C CYS A 232 -12.25 -35.62 -0.54
N GLU A 233 -13.23 -36.28 -1.16
CA GLU A 233 -13.97 -35.74 -2.31
C GLU A 233 -14.87 -34.56 -1.89
N GLU A 234 -15.54 -34.66 -0.73
CA GLU A 234 -16.33 -33.58 -0.11
C GLU A 234 -15.45 -32.38 0.29
N ASP A 235 -14.42 -32.58 1.12
CA ASP A 235 -13.46 -31.56 1.55
C ASP A 235 -12.78 -30.88 0.32
N ALA A 236 -12.54 -31.63 -0.76
CA ALA A 236 -11.94 -31.08 -1.99
C ALA A 236 -12.93 -30.26 -2.82
N ILE A 237 -14.24 -30.45 -2.69
CA ILE A 237 -15.24 -29.54 -3.28
C ILE A 237 -15.23 -28.22 -2.50
N GLU A 238 -15.23 -28.25 -1.17
CA GLU A 238 -15.14 -27.03 -0.35
C GLU A 238 -13.86 -26.24 -0.64
N ALA A 239 -12.70 -26.92 -0.66
CA ALA A 239 -11.42 -26.31 -0.98
C ALA A 239 -11.38 -25.66 -2.37
N ARG A 240 -12.07 -26.25 -3.37
CA ARG A 240 -12.24 -25.64 -4.70
C ARG A 240 -13.14 -24.41 -4.67
N GLN A 241 -14.20 -24.37 -3.85
CA GLN A 241 -15.00 -23.15 -3.68
C GLN A 241 -14.17 -22.01 -3.09
N LEU A 242 -13.44 -22.27 -2.00
CA LEU A 242 -12.59 -21.27 -1.36
C LEU A 242 -11.49 -20.74 -2.30
N TYR A 243 -10.93 -21.63 -3.14
CA TYR A 243 -9.99 -21.25 -4.19
C TYR A 243 -10.63 -20.36 -5.27
N ALA A 244 -11.82 -20.72 -5.74
CA ALA A 244 -12.57 -19.96 -6.73
C ALA A 244 -13.00 -18.58 -6.19
N GLN A 245 -13.43 -18.48 -4.93
CA GLN A 245 -13.73 -17.21 -4.25
C GLN A 245 -12.50 -16.31 -4.13
N ARG A 246 -11.32 -16.87 -3.81
CA ARG A 246 -10.05 -16.14 -3.80
C ARG A 246 -9.67 -15.63 -5.18
N TRP A 247 -9.88 -16.44 -6.23
CA TRP A 247 -9.66 -16.01 -7.62
C TRP A 247 -10.65 -14.91 -8.05
N LEU A 248 -11.94 -15.03 -7.72
CA LEU A 248 -12.93 -14.00 -8.01
C LEU A 248 -12.59 -12.68 -7.29
N SER A 249 -12.08 -12.78 -6.06
CA SER A 249 -11.55 -11.62 -5.33
C SER A 249 -10.33 -11.01 -6.04
N GLU A 250 -9.38 -11.82 -6.50
CA GLU A 250 -8.23 -11.35 -7.29
C GLU A 250 -8.67 -10.61 -8.57
N LEU A 251 -9.65 -11.16 -9.30
CA LEU A 251 -10.21 -10.51 -10.49
C LEU A 251 -10.82 -9.14 -10.16
N LYS A 252 -11.65 -9.07 -9.11
CA LYS A 252 -12.25 -7.82 -8.63
C LYS A 252 -11.17 -6.80 -8.21
N HIS A 253 -10.09 -7.23 -7.56
CA HIS A 253 -8.96 -6.35 -7.21
C HIS A 253 -8.18 -5.85 -8.44
N ARG A 254 -7.94 -6.69 -9.46
CA ARG A 254 -7.21 -6.28 -10.69
C ARG A 254 -7.93 -5.17 -11.45
N ARG A 255 -9.26 -5.30 -11.61
CA ARG A 255 -10.09 -4.26 -12.23
C ARG A 255 -10.11 -2.98 -11.39
N GLN A 256 -10.17 -3.09 -10.05
CA GLN A 256 -10.04 -1.93 -9.13
C GLN A 256 -8.66 -1.26 -9.14
N ALA A 257 -7.62 -1.97 -9.59
CA ALA A 257 -6.24 -1.49 -9.70
C ALA A 257 -5.89 -0.94 -11.10
N GLY A 258 -6.87 -0.83 -12.02
CA GLY A 258 -6.67 -0.39 -13.40
C GLY A 258 -5.98 -1.42 -14.30
N GLN A 259 -5.86 -2.68 -13.87
CA GLN A 259 -5.10 -3.73 -14.58
C GLN A 259 -5.98 -4.50 -15.57
N HIS A 260 -6.60 -3.81 -16.52
CA HIS A 260 -7.68 -4.34 -17.35
C HIS A 260 -7.24 -5.49 -18.27
N ARG A 261 -6.02 -5.43 -18.83
CA ARG A 261 -5.50 -6.51 -19.68
C ARG A 261 -5.00 -7.70 -18.85
N LEU A 262 -4.42 -7.49 -17.66
CA LEU A 262 -4.15 -8.59 -16.72
C LEU A 262 -5.44 -9.25 -16.23
N PHE A 263 -6.51 -8.47 -15.99
CA PHE A 263 -7.84 -8.96 -15.66
C PHE A 263 -8.43 -9.80 -16.79
N ALA A 264 -8.43 -9.31 -18.04
CA ALA A 264 -8.94 -10.03 -19.21
C ALA A 264 -8.21 -11.37 -19.45
N LYS A 265 -6.89 -11.40 -19.23
CA LYS A 265 -6.10 -12.63 -19.27
C LYS A 265 -6.46 -13.59 -18.13
N ALA A 266 -6.65 -13.08 -16.91
CA ALA A 266 -6.94 -13.89 -15.74
C ALA A 266 -8.36 -14.47 -15.74
N ILE A 267 -9.37 -13.72 -16.21
CA ILE A 267 -10.77 -14.17 -16.24
C ILE A 267 -11.01 -15.27 -17.27
N THR A 268 -10.27 -15.24 -18.40
CA THR A 268 -10.25 -16.31 -19.40
C THR A 268 -9.66 -17.61 -18.83
N ALA A 269 -8.75 -17.52 -17.86
CA ALA A 269 -8.11 -18.66 -17.19
C ALA A 269 -8.86 -19.16 -15.94
N PHE A 270 -10.02 -18.59 -15.61
CA PHE A 270 -10.76 -18.92 -14.41
C PHE A 270 -11.28 -20.39 -14.46
N PRO A 271 -11.11 -21.20 -13.39
CA PRO A 271 -11.62 -22.57 -13.38
C PRO A 271 -13.16 -22.59 -13.40
N MET A 272 -13.77 -23.44 -14.22
CA MET A 272 -15.24 -23.49 -14.38
C MET A 272 -15.89 -24.80 -13.86
N GLN A 273 -15.08 -25.79 -13.46
CA GLN A 273 -15.56 -27.11 -13.05
C GLN A 273 -15.71 -27.21 -11.53
N ASN A 274 -16.78 -27.88 -11.06
CA ASN A 274 -17.05 -28.15 -9.64
C ASN A 274 -17.09 -26.88 -8.76
N ILE A 275 -17.59 -25.76 -9.31
CA ILE A 275 -17.72 -24.47 -8.63
C ILE A 275 -19.20 -24.09 -8.49
N ALA A 276 -19.53 -23.44 -7.39
CA ALA A 276 -20.90 -23.03 -7.06
C ALA A 276 -21.47 -22.04 -8.10
N ALA A 277 -22.78 -22.15 -8.34
CA ALA A 277 -23.45 -21.43 -9.43
C ALA A 277 -23.48 -19.91 -9.25
N ASP A 278 -23.40 -19.43 -8.00
CA ASP A 278 -23.29 -18.01 -7.65
C ASP A 278 -21.93 -17.43 -8.06
N ILE A 279 -20.82 -18.13 -7.78
CA ILE A 279 -19.47 -17.73 -8.21
C ILE A 279 -19.39 -17.74 -9.74
N LEU A 280 -19.94 -18.76 -10.40
CA LEU A 280 -19.97 -18.82 -11.87
C LEU A 280 -20.83 -17.70 -12.49
N ARG A 281 -21.92 -17.30 -11.84
CA ARG A 281 -22.74 -16.15 -12.26
C ARG A 281 -21.95 -14.84 -12.12
N ASP A 282 -21.29 -14.62 -10.99
CA ASP A 282 -20.44 -13.45 -10.75
C ASP A 282 -19.30 -13.35 -11.79
N VAL A 283 -18.66 -14.46 -12.15
CA VAL A 283 -17.61 -14.50 -13.18
C VAL A 283 -18.17 -14.20 -14.57
N ARG A 284 -19.32 -14.77 -14.95
CA ARG A 284 -19.97 -14.47 -16.23
C ARG A 284 -20.38 -13.00 -16.33
N GLN A 285 -20.92 -12.42 -15.26
CA GLN A 285 -21.23 -10.99 -15.22
C GLN A 285 -19.97 -10.15 -15.46
N LEU A 286 -18.85 -10.49 -14.81
CA LEU A 286 -17.56 -9.81 -15.02
C LEU A 286 -16.99 -10.00 -16.44
N GLN A 287 -17.29 -11.11 -17.13
CA GLN A 287 -16.94 -11.32 -18.54
C GLN A 287 -17.78 -10.41 -19.44
N THR A 288 -19.12 -10.47 -19.32
CA THR A 288 -20.04 -9.64 -20.12
C THR A 288 -19.79 -8.15 -19.94
N GLU A 289 -19.59 -7.67 -18.71
CA GLU A 289 -19.26 -6.26 -18.45
C GLU A 289 -17.96 -5.82 -19.15
N ALA A 290 -16.98 -6.72 -19.30
CA ALA A 290 -15.71 -6.42 -19.97
C ALA A 290 -15.85 -6.43 -21.50
N GLU A 291 -16.63 -7.37 -22.04
CA GLU A 291 -16.99 -7.45 -23.46
C GLU A 291 -17.78 -6.19 -23.88
N GLU A 292 -18.84 -5.82 -23.14
CA GLU A 292 -19.62 -4.60 -23.36
C GLU A 292 -18.75 -3.33 -23.28
N THR A 293 -17.77 -3.28 -22.37
CA THR A 293 -16.85 -2.14 -22.24
C THR A 293 -15.94 -2.02 -23.47
N ALA A 294 -15.39 -3.14 -23.96
CA ALA A 294 -14.56 -3.16 -25.16
C ALA A 294 -15.35 -2.77 -26.42
N GLU A 295 -16.57 -3.31 -26.59
CA GLU A 295 -17.48 -2.94 -27.68
C GLU A 295 -17.83 -1.45 -27.66
N LYS A 296 -18.13 -0.88 -26.48
CA LYS A 296 -18.38 0.56 -26.31
C LYS A 296 -17.18 1.42 -26.72
N ILE A 297 -15.95 1.02 -26.35
CA ILE A 297 -14.73 1.76 -26.70
C ILE A 297 -14.56 1.84 -28.23
N GLU A 298 -14.67 0.71 -28.93
CA GLU A 298 -14.56 0.70 -30.40
C GLU A 298 -15.74 1.40 -31.07
N ARG A 299 -16.95 1.29 -30.51
CA ARG A 299 -18.13 2.05 -30.98
C ARG A 299 -17.94 3.56 -30.89
N VAL A 300 -17.38 4.07 -29.80
CA VAL A 300 -17.04 5.50 -29.65
C VAL A 300 -16.02 5.93 -30.69
N LYS A 301 -14.92 5.17 -30.88
CA LYS A 301 -13.88 5.51 -31.88
C LYS A 301 -14.47 5.63 -33.28
N HIS A 302 -15.34 4.70 -33.67
CA HIS A 302 -16.05 4.73 -34.96
C HIS A 302 -16.93 5.98 -35.10
N LEU A 303 -17.79 6.24 -34.11
CA LEU A 303 -18.73 7.38 -34.14
C LEU A 303 -18.03 8.74 -34.16
N LEU A 304 -16.91 8.89 -33.44
CA LEU A 304 -16.11 10.12 -33.46
C LEU A 304 -15.49 10.39 -34.85
N GLY A 305 -15.34 9.37 -35.69
CA GLY A 305 -15.04 9.53 -37.12
C GLY A 305 -16.28 9.97 -37.91
N ASP A 306 -17.36 9.17 -37.89
CA ASP A 306 -18.56 9.38 -38.72
C ASP A 306 -19.22 10.76 -38.53
N LEU A 307 -19.21 11.28 -37.30
CA LEU A 307 -19.89 12.53 -36.98
C LEU A 307 -19.17 13.77 -37.53
N GLN A 308 -17.90 13.66 -37.92
CA GLN A 308 -17.14 14.79 -38.46
C GLN A 308 -17.58 15.22 -39.86
N GLU A 309 -18.16 14.32 -40.67
CA GLU A 309 -18.65 14.65 -42.03
C GLU A 309 -19.75 15.73 -42.05
N GLY A 310 -20.36 16.03 -40.89
CA GLY A 310 -21.40 17.07 -40.76
C GLY A 310 -20.88 18.44 -40.31
N LEU A 311 -19.57 18.64 -40.19
CA LEU A 311 -18.96 19.88 -39.70
C LEU A 311 -18.42 20.77 -40.83
N THR A 312 -18.34 22.07 -40.58
CA THR A 312 -17.64 23.01 -41.47
C THR A 312 -16.13 22.84 -41.40
N GLU A 313 -15.40 23.31 -42.42
CA GLU A 313 -13.92 23.21 -42.46
C GLU A 313 -13.25 23.91 -41.26
N GLU A 314 -13.85 25.01 -40.76
CA GLU A 314 -13.36 25.71 -39.57
C GLU A 314 -13.59 24.89 -38.29
N GLN A 315 -14.79 24.34 -38.10
CA GLN A 315 -15.11 23.47 -36.97
C GLN A 315 -14.22 22.22 -36.97
N LEU A 316 -13.98 21.60 -38.14
CA LEU A 316 -13.08 20.46 -38.29
C LEU A 316 -11.66 20.76 -37.80
N LYS A 317 -11.10 21.92 -38.17
CA LYS A 317 -9.77 22.36 -37.70
C LYS A 317 -9.75 22.58 -36.19
N GLN A 318 -10.83 23.09 -35.61
CA GLN A 318 -10.94 23.30 -34.16
C GLN A 318 -11.08 22.00 -33.37
N VAL A 319 -11.84 21.01 -33.87
CA VAL A 319 -12.11 19.76 -33.12
C VAL A 319 -11.12 18.62 -33.41
N ALA A 320 -10.33 18.66 -34.48
CA ALA A 320 -9.40 17.58 -34.80
C ALA A 320 -8.42 17.24 -33.65
N PRO A 321 -7.75 18.21 -32.99
CA PRO A 321 -6.88 17.90 -31.85
C PRO A 321 -7.62 17.30 -30.64
N LEU A 322 -8.91 17.66 -30.47
CA LEU A 322 -9.76 17.18 -29.38
C LEU A 322 -10.16 15.72 -29.62
N ARG A 323 -10.53 15.39 -30.87
CA ARG A 323 -10.77 14.00 -31.29
C ARG A 323 -9.51 13.16 -31.07
N ASP A 324 -8.36 13.65 -31.51
CA ASP A 324 -7.11 12.88 -31.45
C ASP A 324 -6.71 12.59 -30.00
N GLU A 325 -6.81 13.58 -29.09
CA GLU A 325 -6.59 13.33 -27.66
C GLU A 325 -7.60 12.32 -27.07
N ILE A 326 -8.89 12.40 -27.44
CA ILE A 326 -9.90 11.44 -26.98
C ILE A 326 -9.60 10.04 -27.50
N VAL A 327 -9.35 9.87 -28.80
CA VAL A 327 -9.16 8.55 -29.42
C VAL A 327 -7.87 7.88 -28.95
N GLU A 328 -6.79 8.64 -28.74
CA GLU A 328 -5.53 8.15 -28.18
C GLU A 328 -5.66 7.69 -26.72
N GLN A 329 -6.44 8.42 -25.91
CA GLN A 329 -6.56 8.20 -24.47
C GLN A 329 -7.85 7.47 -24.07
N LEU A 330 -8.65 6.96 -25.01
CA LEU A 330 -9.90 6.25 -24.71
C LEU A 330 -9.63 4.81 -24.30
N ASP A 331 -10.04 4.50 -23.08
CA ASP A 331 -9.82 3.26 -22.35
C ASP A 331 -10.98 3.02 -21.35
N GLU A 332 -10.88 1.95 -20.56
CA GLU A 332 -11.89 1.57 -19.57
C GLU A 332 -12.03 2.59 -18.41
N GLU A 333 -11.00 3.39 -18.13
CA GLU A 333 -10.98 4.42 -17.07
C GLU A 333 -11.65 5.72 -17.53
N THR A 334 -11.62 5.99 -18.83
CA THR A 334 -12.09 7.24 -19.43
C THR A 334 -13.42 7.12 -20.15
N LEU A 335 -13.82 5.91 -20.58
CA LEU A 335 -15.12 5.62 -21.18
C LEU A 335 -16.32 6.20 -20.39
N PRO A 336 -16.38 6.16 -19.04
CA PRO A 336 -17.51 6.74 -18.29
C PRO A 336 -17.77 8.22 -18.60
N ARG A 337 -16.74 8.99 -19.00
CA ARG A 337 -16.88 10.40 -19.38
C ARG A 337 -17.72 10.62 -20.65
N LEU A 338 -17.86 9.57 -21.47
CA LEU A 338 -18.56 9.58 -22.76
C LEU A 338 -19.92 8.85 -22.72
N GLU A 339 -20.36 8.40 -21.54
CA GLU A 339 -21.70 7.83 -21.34
C GLU A 339 -22.85 8.74 -21.80
N PRO A 340 -22.84 10.08 -21.63
CA PRO A 340 -23.91 10.95 -22.17
C PRO A 340 -23.97 10.94 -23.70
N PHE A 341 -22.80 10.86 -24.34
CA PHE A 341 -22.66 10.77 -25.79
C PHE A 341 -23.24 9.45 -26.31
N LEU A 342 -22.85 8.31 -25.73
CA LEU A 342 -23.37 6.99 -26.08
C LEU A 342 -24.90 6.89 -25.88
N LYS A 343 -25.43 7.46 -24.79
CA LYS A 343 -26.88 7.46 -24.50
C LYS A 343 -27.71 8.22 -25.54
N LEU A 344 -27.14 9.26 -26.14
CA LEU A 344 -27.81 10.15 -27.08
C LEU A 344 -27.32 9.97 -28.54
N GLU A 345 -26.49 8.96 -28.83
CA GLU A 345 -25.95 8.71 -30.17
C GLU A 345 -27.07 8.49 -31.22
N LYS A 346 -28.16 7.84 -30.80
CA LYS A 346 -29.32 7.45 -31.63
C LYS A 346 -30.48 8.44 -31.57
N ASP A 347 -30.30 9.60 -30.93
CA ASP A 347 -31.34 10.63 -30.92
C ASP A 347 -31.34 11.38 -32.27
N ASP A 348 -32.37 11.17 -33.08
CA ASP A 348 -32.52 11.84 -34.39
C ASP A 348 -32.85 13.34 -34.25
N GLY A 349 -33.21 13.82 -33.06
CA GLY A 349 -33.41 15.23 -32.75
C GLY A 349 -32.12 16.02 -32.55
N LEU A 350 -30.98 15.36 -32.40
CA LEU A 350 -29.67 15.99 -32.21
C LEU A 350 -28.85 15.97 -33.51
N SER A 351 -28.28 17.12 -33.88
CA SER A 351 -27.37 17.20 -35.03
C SER A 351 -26.04 16.47 -34.78
N LYS A 352 -25.27 16.21 -35.85
CA LYS A 352 -23.90 15.66 -35.72
C LYS A 352 -23.02 16.54 -34.80
N SER A 353 -23.20 17.86 -34.86
CA SER A 353 -22.51 18.84 -33.99
C SER A 353 -22.90 18.68 -32.51
N ASP A 354 -24.19 18.53 -32.22
CA ASP A 354 -24.68 18.40 -30.84
C ASP A 354 -24.19 17.10 -30.18
N LYS A 355 -24.13 16.01 -30.97
CA LYS A 355 -23.58 14.72 -30.53
C LYS A 355 -22.08 14.82 -30.24
N LEU A 356 -21.32 15.49 -31.11
CA LEU A 356 -19.90 15.74 -30.86
C LEU A 356 -19.67 16.65 -29.64
N ALA A 357 -20.52 17.64 -29.41
CA ALA A 357 -20.45 18.49 -28.22
C ALA A 357 -20.56 17.67 -26.92
N LEU A 358 -21.46 16.67 -26.86
CA LEU A 358 -21.61 15.78 -25.70
C LEU A 358 -20.31 14.99 -25.43
N ALA A 359 -19.65 14.49 -26.47
CA ALA A 359 -18.38 13.77 -26.33
C ALA A 359 -17.25 14.70 -25.84
N TYR A 360 -17.04 15.83 -26.53
CA TYR A 360 -15.96 16.76 -26.19
C TYR A 360 -16.16 17.41 -24.82
N SER A 361 -17.39 17.74 -24.44
CA SER A 361 -17.68 18.33 -23.12
C SER A 361 -17.60 17.29 -21.99
N GLY A 362 -18.20 16.11 -22.16
CA GLY A 362 -18.14 15.02 -21.18
C GLY A 362 -16.70 14.62 -20.82
N TRP A 363 -15.79 14.63 -21.80
CA TRP A 363 -14.36 14.37 -21.59
C TRP A 363 -13.69 15.28 -20.55
N VAL A 364 -14.07 16.57 -20.54
CA VAL A 364 -13.37 17.62 -19.76
C VAL A 364 -14.09 18.03 -18.47
N VAL A 365 -15.44 18.03 -18.43
CA VAL A 365 -16.22 18.36 -17.22
C VAL A 365 -16.99 17.17 -16.61
N GLY A 366 -16.90 15.99 -17.22
CA GLY A 366 -17.52 14.76 -16.75
C GLY A 366 -18.91 14.53 -17.30
N ASP A 367 -19.36 13.29 -17.16
CA ASP A 367 -20.64 12.79 -17.67
C ASP A 367 -21.84 13.64 -17.22
N ALA A 368 -21.91 13.98 -15.94
CA ALA A 368 -23.02 14.74 -15.35
C ALA A 368 -23.11 16.21 -15.82
N ASN A 369 -22.12 16.71 -16.56
CA ASN A 369 -22.03 18.12 -16.99
C ASN A 369 -21.88 18.30 -18.51
N ALA A 370 -22.01 17.22 -19.29
CA ALA A 370 -21.96 17.29 -20.74
C ALA A 370 -23.04 18.22 -21.32
N THR A 371 -22.72 18.88 -22.44
CA THR A 371 -23.59 19.84 -23.13
C THR A 371 -23.68 19.53 -24.62
N THR A 372 -24.78 19.92 -25.26
CA THR A 372 -24.97 19.87 -26.71
C THR A 372 -24.40 21.09 -27.44
N ASP A 373 -23.97 22.14 -26.75
CA ASP A 373 -23.33 23.31 -27.40
C ASP A 373 -21.84 23.02 -27.71
N LEU A 374 -21.54 22.80 -29.00
CA LEU A 374 -20.18 22.52 -29.48
C LEU A 374 -19.22 23.70 -29.25
N ALA A 375 -19.68 24.94 -29.43
CA ALA A 375 -18.85 26.12 -29.20
C ALA A 375 -18.50 26.26 -27.71
N ASN A 376 -19.44 25.92 -26.82
CA ASN A 376 -19.18 25.88 -25.38
C ASN A 376 -18.23 24.74 -24.98
N ALA A 377 -18.36 23.55 -25.59
CA ALA A 377 -17.41 22.47 -25.40
C ALA A 377 -15.99 22.91 -25.78
N ILE A 378 -15.80 23.57 -26.94
CA ILE A 378 -14.50 24.10 -27.38
C ILE A 378 -13.94 25.13 -26.39
N ARG A 379 -14.77 26.05 -25.86
CA ARG A 379 -14.35 27.00 -24.81
C ARG A 379 -13.90 26.29 -23.52
N TRP A 380 -14.51 25.17 -23.14
CA TRP A 380 -14.09 24.38 -21.97
C TRP A 380 -12.73 23.69 -22.19
N TRP A 381 -12.42 23.29 -23.43
CA TRP A 381 -11.07 22.81 -23.79
C TRP A 381 -10.01 23.91 -23.75
N GLN A 382 -10.34 25.12 -24.21
CA GLN A 382 -9.47 26.30 -24.07
C GLN A 382 -9.21 26.63 -22.58
N ALA A 383 -10.25 26.65 -21.76
CA ALA A 383 -10.11 26.82 -20.31
C ALA A 383 -9.25 25.73 -19.65
N ARG A 384 -9.42 24.45 -20.02
CA ARG A 384 -8.57 23.35 -19.58
C ARG A 384 -7.09 23.61 -19.88
N PHE A 385 -6.79 24.11 -21.08
CA PHE A 385 -5.44 24.46 -21.50
C PHE A 385 -4.86 25.62 -20.65
N HIS A 386 -5.61 26.70 -20.43
CA HIS A 386 -5.16 27.81 -19.58
C HIS A 386 -4.97 27.41 -18.10
N VAL A 387 -5.84 26.53 -17.57
CA VAL A 387 -5.64 25.93 -16.23
C VAL A 387 -4.34 25.12 -16.17
N LEU A 388 -4.05 24.29 -17.18
CA LEU A 388 -2.80 23.54 -17.25
C LEU A 388 -1.58 24.46 -17.37
N GLN A 389 -1.64 25.52 -18.18
CA GLN A 389 -0.58 26.54 -18.26
C GLN A 389 -0.31 27.18 -16.88
N TYR A 390 -1.37 27.58 -16.17
CA TYR A 390 -1.25 28.15 -14.82
C TYR A 390 -0.62 27.18 -13.82
N LEU A 391 -1.00 25.90 -13.84
CA LEU A 391 -0.48 24.86 -12.95
C LEU A 391 0.94 24.40 -13.32
N ARG A 392 1.33 24.51 -14.60
CA ARG A 392 2.69 24.26 -15.10
C ARG A 392 3.64 25.43 -14.83
N ALA A 393 3.12 26.66 -14.76
CA ALA A 393 3.90 27.88 -14.57
C ALA A 393 4.75 27.87 -13.28
N THR A 394 6.07 27.80 -13.47
CA THR A 394 7.07 27.81 -12.39
C THR A 394 7.49 29.22 -11.95
N HIS A 395 7.11 30.27 -12.67
CA HIS A 395 7.40 31.66 -12.29
C HIS A 395 6.11 32.48 -12.17
N PRO A 396 5.96 33.37 -11.17
CA PRO A 396 4.74 34.16 -10.98
C PRO A 396 4.34 34.99 -12.21
N SER A 397 5.32 35.50 -12.98
CA SER A 397 5.07 36.26 -14.22
C SER A 397 4.37 35.45 -15.32
N LEU A 398 4.47 34.11 -15.31
CA LEU A 398 3.79 33.23 -16.26
C LEU A 398 2.37 32.86 -15.80
N ARG A 399 2.06 33.02 -14.50
CA ARG A 399 0.71 32.75 -13.94
C ARG A 399 -0.28 33.87 -14.21
N GLY A 400 0.19 35.12 -14.26
CA GLY A 400 -0.65 36.30 -14.53
C GLY A 400 -1.39 36.19 -15.87
N PRO A 401 -0.69 36.01 -17.01
CA PRO A 401 -1.32 35.85 -18.32
C PRO A 401 -2.28 34.66 -18.39
N ALA A 402 -1.84 33.46 -17.97
CA ALA A 402 -2.69 32.26 -18.01
C ALA A 402 -3.98 32.40 -17.18
N LEU A 403 -3.94 33.14 -16.06
CA LEU A 403 -5.14 33.47 -15.29
C LEU A 403 -6.01 34.52 -15.99
N ALA A 404 -5.42 35.53 -16.62
CA ALA A 404 -6.14 36.55 -17.37
C ALA A 404 -6.90 35.93 -18.56
N ASP A 405 -6.24 35.08 -19.35
CA ASP A 405 -6.84 34.36 -20.48
C ASP A 405 -7.99 33.45 -20.02
N LEU A 406 -7.81 32.72 -18.91
CA LEU A 406 -8.86 31.91 -18.29
C LEU A 406 -10.06 32.78 -17.87
N THR A 407 -9.84 33.95 -17.27
CA THR A 407 -10.93 34.87 -16.88
C THR A 407 -11.59 35.58 -18.06
N ALA A 408 -10.91 35.70 -19.20
CA ALA A 408 -11.46 36.24 -20.44
C ALA A 408 -12.27 35.20 -21.24
N THR A 409 -12.17 33.90 -20.90
CA THR A 409 -12.90 32.84 -21.59
C THR A 409 -14.38 32.87 -21.21
N GLU A 410 -15.24 33.28 -22.14
CA GLU A 410 -16.69 33.39 -21.92
C GLU A 410 -17.34 32.06 -21.50
N GLY A 411 -18.28 32.14 -20.54
CA GLY A 411 -19.02 30.96 -20.04
C GLY A 411 -18.24 30.06 -19.06
N VAL A 412 -17.02 30.44 -18.67
CA VAL A 412 -16.16 29.65 -17.76
C VAL A 412 -16.16 30.27 -16.36
N GLY A 413 -17.10 29.83 -15.52
CA GLY A 413 -17.17 30.22 -14.12
C GLY A 413 -16.31 29.33 -13.19
N ALA A 414 -16.18 29.74 -11.93
CA ALA A 414 -15.44 28.97 -10.92
C ALA A 414 -15.92 27.51 -10.77
N LYS A 415 -17.23 27.25 -10.93
CA LYS A 415 -17.80 25.89 -10.93
C LYS A 415 -17.31 25.05 -12.11
N THR A 416 -17.21 25.63 -13.31
CA THR A 416 -16.64 24.98 -14.49
C THR A 416 -15.18 24.65 -14.26
N VAL A 417 -14.40 25.60 -13.70
CA VAL A 417 -12.99 25.36 -13.34
C VAL A 417 -12.85 24.24 -12.31
N GLU A 418 -13.73 24.16 -11.30
CA GLU A 418 -13.75 23.04 -10.34
C GLU A 418 -13.98 21.69 -11.02
N GLN A 419 -14.88 21.62 -12.00
CA GLN A 419 -15.16 20.41 -12.79
C GLN A 419 -13.96 20.01 -13.64
N LEU A 420 -13.37 20.98 -14.36
CA LEU A 420 -12.15 20.78 -15.16
C LEU A 420 -11.00 20.25 -14.31
N VAL A 421 -10.72 20.87 -13.14
CA VAL A 421 -9.61 20.52 -12.24
C VAL A 421 -9.67 19.06 -11.77
N ARG A 422 -10.87 18.50 -11.59
CA ARG A 422 -11.08 17.09 -11.17
C ARG A 422 -10.70 16.07 -12.26
N LEU A 423 -10.65 16.50 -13.52
CA LEU A 423 -10.54 15.63 -14.70
C LEU A 423 -9.32 15.96 -15.58
N LEU A 424 -8.45 16.86 -15.12
CA LEU A 424 -7.19 17.21 -15.77
C LEU A 424 -6.29 15.98 -15.99
N PRO A 425 -5.47 15.99 -17.05
CA PRO A 425 -4.32 15.10 -17.14
C PRO A 425 -3.27 15.50 -16.08
N PRO A 426 -2.22 14.69 -15.88
CA PRO A 426 -1.03 15.11 -15.14
C PRO A 426 -0.56 16.53 -15.48
N VAL A 427 -0.31 17.31 -14.43
CA VAL A 427 0.18 18.69 -14.56
C VAL A 427 1.60 18.69 -15.12
N LEU A 428 2.43 17.75 -14.70
CA LEU A 428 3.80 17.58 -15.18
C LEU A 428 3.91 16.28 -15.98
N ASP A 429 4.35 16.39 -17.22
CA ASP A 429 4.61 15.24 -18.07
C ASP A 429 5.86 14.48 -17.57
N THR A 430 5.88 13.16 -17.73
CA THR A 430 6.96 12.27 -17.29
C THR A 430 7.43 11.35 -18.42
N PRO A 431 8.12 11.91 -19.43
CA PRO A 431 8.60 11.12 -20.57
C PRO A 431 9.61 10.05 -20.10
N GLY A 432 9.58 8.88 -20.74
CA GLY A 432 10.52 7.79 -20.48
C GLY A 432 10.19 6.87 -19.29
N LEU A 433 9.18 7.19 -18.47
CA LEU A 433 8.72 6.26 -17.43
C LEU A 433 8.08 5.01 -18.06
N GLN A 434 8.33 3.85 -17.44
CA GLN A 434 7.77 2.56 -17.85
C GLN A 434 7.09 1.90 -16.65
N ALA A 435 5.86 1.42 -16.84
CA ALA A 435 5.12 0.64 -15.85
C ALA A 435 5.93 -0.60 -15.39
N GLY A 436 5.91 -0.90 -14.09
CA GLY A 436 6.68 -2.01 -13.51
C GLY A 436 8.19 -1.77 -13.36
N ARG A 437 8.72 -0.63 -13.80
CA ARG A 437 10.15 -0.31 -13.72
C ARG A 437 10.42 0.89 -12.83
N VAL A 438 11.56 0.84 -12.14
CA VAL A 438 12.03 1.93 -11.29
C VAL A 438 12.69 3.00 -12.15
N ALA A 439 12.39 4.26 -11.87
CA ALA A 439 13.07 5.42 -12.44
C ALA A 439 13.28 6.52 -11.39
N ALA A 440 14.34 7.31 -11.52
CA ALA A 440 14.61 8.48 -10.69
C ALA A 440 13.93 9.73 -11.26
N ILE A 441 13.51 10.65 -10.38
CA ILE A 441 12.89 11.94 -10.71
C ILE A 441 13.50 13.04 -9.83
N THR A 442 13.87 14.15 -10.46
CA THR A 442 14.26 15.40 -9.78
C THR A 442 13.07 16.34 -9.62
N VAL A 443 12.99 17.02 -8.47
CA VAL A 443 11.95 17.99 -8.14
C VAL A 443 12.38 19.40 -8.56
N HIS A 444 11.80 19.92 -9.64
CA HIS A 444 12.09 21.25 -10.19
C HIS A 444 11.09 22.35 -9.78
N ASP A 445 10.54 22.24 -8.56
CA ASP A 445 9.58 23.23 -8.04
C ASP A 445 10.22 24.63 -7.90
N PRO A 446 9.45 25.73 -7.94
CA PRO A 446 10.01 27.09 -7.93
C PRO A 446 10.89 27.37 -6.71
N GLY A 447 12.13 27.82 -6.94
CA GLY A 447 13.13 28.00 -5.87
C GLY A 447 13.96 26.76 -5.55
N ARG A 448 13.73 25.63 -6.23
CA ARG A 448 14.63 24.47 -6.27
C ARG A 448 15.59 24.57 -7.45
N SER A 449 16.63 23.75 -7.42
CA SER A 449 17.57 23.66 -8.54
C SER A 449 16.89 23.07 -9.78
N ARG A 450 17.31 23.56 -10.94
CA ARG A 450 16.94 23.02 -12.26
C ARG A 450 18.06 22.21 -12.89
N ASP A 451 19.23 22.24 -12.26
CA ASP A 451 20.35 21.38 -12.61
C ASP A 451 20.11 20.01 -11.94
N ASP A 452 19.96 18.98 -12.76
CA ASP A 452 19.76 17.61 -12.28
C ASP A 452 20.97 17.10 -11.49
N ASP A 453 22.17 17.64 -11.73
CA ASP A 453 23.41 17.25 -11.06
C ASP A 453 23.66 18.01 -9.75
N ASP A 454 22.83 19.01 -9.38
CA ASP A 454 23.00 19.76 -8.14
C ASP A 454 22.80 18.86 -6.90
N PRO A 455 23.80 18.72 -6.01
CA PRO A 455 23.67 17.91 -4.79
C PRO A 455 22.64 18.45 -3.78
N LYS A 456 22.06 19.63 -4.02
CA LYS A 456 20.95 20.21 -3.25
C LYS A 456 19.58 19.98 -3.90
N ALA A 457 19.51 19.43 -5.10
CA ALA A 457 18.26 19.06 -5.72
C ALA A 457 17.57 17.96 -4.88
N PHE A 458 16.23 18.02 -4.79
CA PHE A 458 15.49 16.94 -4.16
C PHE A 458 15.18 15.90 -5.23
N ARG A 459 15.48 14.64 -4.93
CA ARG A 459 15.25 13.52 -5.83
C ARG A 459 14.42 12.44 -5.15
N TYR A 460 13.73 11.65 -5.95
CA TYR A 460 13.07 10.44 -5.50
C TYR A 460 13.00 9.43 -6.63
N SER A 461 13.09 8.15 -6.28
CA SER A 461 12.81 7.08 -7.24
C SER A 461 11.32 6.71 -7.16
N VAL A 462 10.73 6.35 -8.30
CA VAL A 462 9.33 5.92 -8.42
C VAL A 462 9.26 4.55 -9.07
N LEU A 463 8.32 3.74 -8.60
CA LEU A 463 7.87 2.51 -9.25
C LEU A 463 6.37 2.63 -9.51
N LEU A 464 5.99 2.64 -10.78
CA LEU A 464 4.59 2.65 -11.21
C LEU A 464 4.03 1.22 -11.28
N PRO A 465 2.73 1.00 -11.00
CA PRO A 465 2.11 -0.32 -11.11
C PRO A 465 2.08 -0.84 -12.56
N PRO A 466 1.86 -2.15 -12.79
CA PRO A 466 1.68 -2.69 -14.12
C PRO A 466 0.43 -2.08 -14.75
N GLU A 467 0.47 -1.80 -16.06
CA GLU A 467 -0.65 -1.19 -16.78
C GLU A 467 -1.03 0.20 -16.22
N PHE A 468 -0.04 0.93 -15.68
CA PHE A 468 -0.21 2.30 -15.21
C PHE A 468 -0.89 3.19 -16.25
N ASN A 469 -1.99 3.83 -15.83
CA ASN A 469 -2.81 4.72 -16.62
C ASN A 469 -2.83 6.11 -15.96
N PRO A 470 -2.42 7.20 -16.65
CA PRO A 470 -2.39 8.55 -16.07
C PRO A 470 -3.76 9.13 -15.70
N ARG A 471 -4.86 8.40 -15.96
CA ARG A 471 -6.25 8.79 -15.66
C ARG A 471 -6.87 7.97 -14.51
N HIS A 472 -6.23 6.86 -14.10
CA HIS A 472 -6.66 6.05 -12.95
C HIS A 472 -6.15 6.63 -11.62
N THR A 473 -6.93 6.50 -10.54
CA THR A 473 -6.61 7.09 -9.23
C THR A 473 -5.94 6.08 -8.29
N TYR A 474 -4.61 6.15 -8.21
CA TYR A 474 -3.80 5.17 -7.47
C TYR A 474 -3.56 5.53 -6.01
N PRO A 475 -3.59 4.56 -5.07
CA PRO A 475 -2.97 4.73 -3.76
C PRO A 475 -1.44 4.83 -3.89
N VAL A 476 -0.79 5.49 -2.93
CA VAL A 476 0.67 5.67 -2.93
C VAL A 476 1.31 5.21 -1.62
N ILE A 477 2.43 4.50 -1.72
CA ILE A 477 3.35 4.23 -0.61
C ILE A 477 4.58 5.13 -0.77
N VAL A 478 4.82 5.96 0.23
CA VAL A 478 6.08 6.68 0.42
C VAL A 478 6.95 5.80 1.32
N THR A 479 8.14 5.42 0.87
CA THR A 479 8.99 4.46 1.57
C THR A 479 10.41 4.98 1.80
N LEU A 480 10.91 4.83 3.03
CA LEU A 480 12.20 5.35 3.46
C LEU A 480 13.18 4.20 3.73
N HIS A 481 14.32 4.20 3.04
CA HIS A 481 15.33 3.14 3.12
C HIS A 481 16.34 3.33 4.26
N GLU A 482 16.99 2.25 4.68
CA GLU A 482 18.13 2.30 5.63
C GLU A 482 19.42 2.77 4.94
N TRP A 483 20.42 3.21 5.70
CA TRP A 483 21.79 3.37 5.21
C TRP A 483 22.35 2.09 4.58
N GLY A 484 23.09 2.23 3.48
CA GLY A 484 23.59 1.10 2.69
C GLY A 484 22.55 0.48 1.76
N TRP A 485 21.28 0.93 1.81
CA TRP A 485 20.30 0.69 0.75
C TRP A 485 20.19 1.93 -0.15
N THR A 486 19.64 1.75 -1.35
CA THR A 486 19.27 2.83 -2.27
C THR A 486 17.75 2.95 -2.37
N PRO A 487 17.22 4.09 -2.86
CA PRO A 487 15.80 4.22 -3.21
C PRO A 487 15.29 3.09 -4.10
N GLU A 488 16.05 2.68 -5.13
CA GLU A 488 15.68 1.60 -6.05
C GLU A 488 15.59 0.26 -5.31
N GLY A 489 16.49 0.01 -4.37
CA GLY A 489 16.52 -1.21 -3.57
C GLY A 489 15.25 -1.41 -2.74
N ILE A 490 14.76 -0.35 -2.08
CA ILE A 490 13.52 -0.43 -1.30
C ILE A 490 12.27 -0.48 -2.19
N LEU A 491 12.28 0.14 -3.38
CA LEU A 491 11.19 0.01 -4.35
C LEU A 491 11.06 -1.43 -4.86
N LYS A 492 12.19 -2.11 -5.13
CA LYS A 492 12.21 -3.54 -5.48
C LYS A 492 11.72 -4.42 -4.33
N TRP A 493 11.94 -4.05 -3.07
CA TRP A 493 11.36 -4.78 -1.94
C TRP A 493 9.83 -4.75 -1.92
N TRP A 494 9.22 -3.62 -2.29
CA TRP A 494 7.76 -3.47 -2.37
C TRP A 494 7.13 -4.11 -3.60
N GLY A 495 7.77 -3.92 -4.76
CA GLY A 495 7.18 -4.25 -6.06
C GLY A 495 7.79 -5.44 -6.79
N GLY A 496 8.98 -5.91 -6.39
CA GLY A 496 9.71 -6.96 -7.07
C GLY A 496 10.37 -6.46 -8.36
N ASP A 497 10.43 -7.34 -9.35
CA ASP A 497 10.93 -7.08 -10.69
C ASP A 497 10.05 -7.74 -11.78
N ASP A 498 10.46 -7.62 -13.05
CA ASP A 498 9.76 -8.20 -14.22
C ASP A 498 9.57 -9.73 -14.11
N GLY A 499 10.39 -10.44 -13.32
CA GLY A 499 10.31 -11.90 -13.12
C GLY A 499 9.51 -12.32 -11.88
N ALA A 500 9.46 -11.49 -10.84
CA ALA A 500 8.80 -11.78 -9.57
C ALA A 500 8.11 -10.55 -8.97
N GLN A 501 6.97 -10.14 -9.56
CA GLN A 501 6.16 -9.03 -9.04
C GLN A 501 5.64 -9.30 -7.62
N LEU A 502 5.76 -8.29 -6.75
CA LEU A 502 5.34 -8.32 -5.35
C LEU A 502 4.08 -7.47 -5.09
N GLN A 503 3.75 -7.23 -3.82
CA GLN A 503 2.41 -6.81 -3.43
C GLN A 503 2.03 -5.41 -3.93
N SER A 504 2.96 -4.44 -4.03
CA SER A 504 2.59 -3.11 -4.55
C SER A 504 2.14 -3.17 -6.01
N GLN A 505 2.83 -3.97 -6.83
CA GLN A 505 2.49 -4.19 -8.23
C GLN A 505 1.16 -4.95 -8.37
N ARG A 506 0.96 -6.02 -7.59
CA ARG A 506 -0.29 -6.80 -7.60
C ARG A 506 -1.51 -5.99 -7.17
N HIS A 507 -1.37 -5.05 -6.25
CA HIS A 507 -2.46 -4.25 -5.70
C HIS A 507 -2.61 -2.85 -6.32
N GLY A 508 -1.86 -2.51 -7.37
CA GLY A 508 -1.98 -1.22 -8.06
C GLY A 508 -1.50 -0.03 -7.23
N TYR A 509 -0.38 -0.15 -6.53
CA TYR A 509 0.20 0.96 -5.77
C TYR A 509 1.32 1.62 -6.56
N ILE A 510 1.30 2.95 -6.60
CA ILE A 510 2.52 3.73 -6.87
C ILE A 510 3.39 3.65 -5.62
N VAL A 511 4.69 3.42 -5.78
CA VAL A 511 5.65 3.49 -4.67
C VAL A 511 6.70 4.55 -5.00
N ILE A 512 6.95 5.47 -4.07
CA ILE A 512 8.02 6.47 -4.18
C ILE A 512 9.00 6.35 -3.01
N ALA A 513 10.29 6.52 -3.30
CA ALA A 513 11.38 6.49 -2.33
C ALA A 513 12.22 7.77 -2.46
N PRO A 514 11.99 8.78 -1.59
CA PRO A 514 12.79 10.00 -1.56
C PRO A 514 14.27 9.75 -1.19
N GLU A 515 15.18 10.47 -1.83
CA GLU A 515 16.60 10.56 -1.42
C GLU A 515 16.70 11.44 -0.16
N TYR A 516 16.49 10.82 1.00
CA TYR A 516 16.38 11.51 2.30
C TYR A 516 17.59 11.25 3.23
N LEU A 517 18.51 10.37 2.84
CA LEU A 517 19.78 10.13 3.53
C LEU A 517 20.95 10.58 2.66
N PRO A 518 22.01 11.16 3.26
CA PRO A 518 23.22 11.49 2.51
C PRO A 518 23.98 10.20 2.10
N PRO A 519 24.78 10.24 1.01
CA PRO A 519 25.60 9.11 0.57
C PRO A 519 26.58 8.60 1.65
N LYS A 520 27.08 9.49 2.52
CA LYS A 520 27.88 9.10 3.68
C LYS A 520 27.29 9.63 4.99
N PHE A 521 27.39 8.82 6.03
CA PHE A 521 27.01 9.21 7.39
C PHE A 521 27.76 10.47 7.84
N GLY A 522 27.02 11.46 8.35
CA GLY A 522 27.56 12.74 8.83
C GLY A 522 27.67 13.86 7.78
N GLU A 523 27.45 13.58 6.49
CA GLU A 523 27.26 14.64 5.48
C GLU A 523 25.91 15.36 5.70
N PRO A 524 25.81 16.68 5.46
CA PRO A 524 24.59 17.44 5.70
C PRO A 524 23.53 17.16 4.63
N LEU A 525 22.26 17.06 5.05
CA LEU A 525 21.11 17.02 4.15
C LEU A 525 20.82 18.42 3.57
N PRO A 526 20.25 18.51 2.34
CA PRO A 526 19.89 19.79 1.73
C PRO A 526 18.70 20.48 2.40
N ALA A 527 17.90 19.73 3.17
CA ALA A 527 16.81 20.22 4.02
C ALA A 527 16.45 19.17 5.10
N PRO A 528 15.62 19.51 6.09
CA PRO A 528 15.03 18.54 7.00
C PRO A 528 14.29 17.41 6.25
N THR A 529 14.38 16.18 6.78
CA THR A 529 13.82 14.97 6.16
C THR A 529 12.33 15.09 5.80
N ASP A 530 11.52 15.69 6.67
CA ASP A 530 10.10 15.91 6.40
C ASP A 530 9.89 16.83 5.19
N THR A 531 10.70 17.88 5.06
CA THR A 531 10.63 18.82 3.94
C THR A 531 10.96 18.12 2.61
N ILE A 532 11.99 17.27 2.59
CA ILE A 532 12.34 16.45 1.41
C ILE A 532 11.17 15.54 1.04
N VAL A 533 10.68 14.75 2.00
CA VAL A 533 9.61 13.77 1.78
C VAL A 533 8.31 14.43 1.29
N TRP A 534 7.92 15.57 1.86
CA TRP A 534 6.71 16.28 1.47
C TRP A 534 6.78 16.91 0.09
N GLU A 535 7.94 17.46 -0.30
CA GLU A 535 8.10 18.08 -1.63
C GLU A 535 8.20 17.01 -2.72
N CYS A 536 8.84 15.87 -2.46
CA CYS A 536 8.81 14.72 -3.38
C CYS A 536 7.39 14.14 -3.55
N LEU A 537 6.62 14.00 -2.47
CA LEU A 537 5.20 13.60 -2.57
C LEU A 537 4.35 14.64 -3.32
N ARG A 538 4.63 15.93 -3.13
CA ARG A 538 3.94 17.01 -3.84
C ARG A 538 4.24 17.00 -5.34
N ASP A 539 5.49 16.79 -5.73
CA ASP A 539 5.89 16.64 -7.14
C ASP A 539 5.26 15.40 -7.77
N ALA A 540 5.29 14.26 -7.07
CA ALA A 540 4.60 13.03 -7.49
C ALA A 540 3.09 13.26 -7.72
N ARG A 541 2.41 14.06 -6.88
CA ARG A 541 1.00 14.45 -7.07
C ARG A 541 0.74 15.40 -8.24
N ARG A 542 1.77 16.02 -8.82
CA ARG A 542 1.66 16.80 -10.07
C ARG A 542 1.87 15.92 -11.31
N ARG A 543 2.54 14.78 -11.16
CA ARG A 543 2.88 13.82 -12.23
C ARG A 543 1.93 12.63 -12.33
N PHE A 544 1.33 12.23 -11.21
CA PHE A 544 0.48 11.04 -11.11
C PHE A 544 -0.82 11.36 -10.37
N VAL A 545 -1.93 10.74 -10.79
CA VAL A 545 -3.24 10.89 -10.15
C VAL A 545 -3.26 10.03 -8.88
N ILE A 546 -2.77 10.62 -7.79
CA ILE A 546 -2.66 10.00 -6.47
C ILE A 546 -3.93 10.25 -5.64
N ASP A 547 -4.49 9.16 -5.11
CA ASP A 547 -5.53 9.20 -4.11
C ASP A 547 -5.05 9.87 -2.82
N SER A 548 -5.65 11.01 -2.48
CA SER A 548 -5.28 11.80 -1.31
C SER A 548 -5.71 11.16 0.02
N ASP A 549 -6.69 10.26 0.00
CA ASP A 549 -7.16 9.53 1.17
C ASP A 549 -6.38 8.20 1.38
N ARG A 550 -5.56 7.78 0.40
CA ARG A 550 -4.74 6.54 0.44
C ARG A 550 -3.25 6.81 0.20
N VAL A 551 -2.69 7.74 0.99
CA VAL A 551 -1.25 7.98 1.12
C VAL A 551 -0.71 7.24 2.35
N PHE A 552 0.22 6.31 2.14
CA PHE A 552 0.86 5.53 3.21
C PHE A 552 2.32 5.92 3.35
N LEU A 553 2.82 6.00 4.58
CA LEU A 553 4.23 6.23 4.88
C LEU A 553 4.82 4.98 5.54
N SER A 554 5.99 4.57 5.09
CA SER A 554 6.69 3.36 5.55
C SER A 554 8.19 3.60 5.60
N GLY A 555 8.91 2.76 6.32
CA GLY A 555 10.36 2.72 6.22
C GLY A 555 10.97 1.56 6.98
N HIS A 556 12.27 1.35 6.76
CA HIS A 556 13.04 0.25 7.33
C HIS A 556 14.27 0.80 8.08
N GLY A 557 14.54 0.30 9.29
CA GLY A 557 15.68 0.76 10.09
C GLY A 557 15.62 2.26 10.39
N ARG A 558 16.65 3.06 10.07
CA ARG A 558 16.59 4.53 10.10
C ARG A 558 15.39 5.09 9.32
N GLY A 559 14.97 4.42 8.25
CA GLY A 559 13.78 4.79 7.50
C GLY A 559 12.49 4.65 8.31
N ALA A 560 12.42 3.71 9.25
CA ALA A 560 11.31 3.63 10.19
C ALA A 560 11.33 4.81 11.16
N ASP A 561 12.48 5.14 11.75
CA ASP A 561 12.63 6.32 12.63
C ASP A 561 12.25 7.62 11.91
N ALA A 562 12.74 7.79 10.68
CA ALA A 562 12.40 8.92 9.83
C ALA A 562 10.90 8.94 9.48
N ALA A 563 10.27 7.79 9.23
CA ALA A 563 8.83 7.71 9.01
C ALA A 563 8.04 8.14 10.25
N PHE A 564 8.50 7.80 11.47
CA PHE A 564 7.94 8.34 12.71
C PHE A 564 8.11 9.85 12.82
N GLU A 565 9.33 10.37 12.61
CA GLU A 565 9.63 11.81 12.65
C GLU A 565 8.68 12.60 11.72
N VAL A 566 8.60 12.21 10.45
CA VAL A 566 7.76 12.86 9.43
C VAL A 566 6.27 12.77 9.77
N ALA A 567 5.79 11.64 10.31
CA ALA A 567 4.40 11.48 10.72
C ALA A 567 4.04 12.33 11.95
N LEU A 568 4.95 12.42 12.94
CA LEU A 568 4.72 13.16 14.19
C LEU A 568 4.72 14.68 13.97
N VAL A 569 5.65 15.21 13.17
CA VAL A 569 5.74 16.65 12.87
C VAL A 569 4.45 17.20 12.25
N ARG A 570 3.73 16.41 11.45
CA ARG A 570 2.47 16.84 10.80
C ARG A 570 1.20 16.39 11.52
N GLY A 571 1.28 15.42 12.42
CA GLY A 571 0.15 15.05 13.28
C GLY A 571 -0.29 16.22 14.16
N SER A 572 0.66 16.92 14.79
CA SER A 572 0.44 18.11 15.62
C SER A 572 0.01 19.34 14.82
N ASP A 573 0.58 19.56 13.64
CA ASP A 573 0.28 20.70 12.75
C ASP A 573 -1.20 20.72 12.28
N SER A 574 -1.87 19.56 12.32
CA SER A 574 -3.31 19.42 12.04
C SER A 574 -4.24 19.92 13.16
N ASP A 575 -3.73 20.10 14.38
CA ASP A 575 -4.45 20.76 15.48
C ASP A 575 -4.08 22.27 15.57
N PHE A 576 -2.86 22.69 15.21
CA PHE A 576 -2.43 24.11 15.31
C PHE A 576 -3.15 25.06 14.33
N ARG A 577 -3.63 24.56 13.18
CA ARG A 577 -4.39 25.37 12.20
C ARG A 577 -5.82 25.76 12.62
N ARG A 578 -6.23 25.51 13.86
CA ARG A 578 -7.57 25.90 14.37
C ARG A 578 -7.66 27.33 14.91
N ASP A 579 -6.58 27.87 15.48
CA ASP A 579 -6.69 29.03 16.38
C ASP A 579 -6.32 30.39 15.76
N HIS A 580 -6.06 30.45 14.44
CA HIS A 580 -5.71 31.70 13.74
C HIS A 580 -6.75 32.22 12.72
N HIS A 581 -7.99 31.68 12.73
CA HIS A 581 -9.09 32.19 11.90
C HIS A 581 -10.39 32.54 12.67
N SER A 582 -10.36 32.59 14.01
CA SER A 582 -11.56 32.91 14.82
C SER A 582 -11.81 34.40 15.08
N GLN A 583 -11.01 35.31 14.50
CA GLN A 583 -11.22 36.77 14.61
C GLN A 583 -11.18 37.50 13.25
N ARG A 584 -12.16 37.20 12.39
CA ARG A 584 -12.90 38.16 11.54
C ARG A 584 -14.05 37.42 10.84
N ASP A 585 -15.08 38.18 10.49
CA ASP A 585 -16.26 37.79 9.69
C ASP A 585 -17.23 36.77 10.31
N ALA A 586 -18.10 37.28 11.19
CA ALA A 586 -19.41 36.69 11.42
C ALA A 586 -20.32 37.01 10.22
N GLY A 587 -20.60 36.03 9.34
CA GLY A 587 -21.43 36.34 8.17
C GLY A 587 -21.64 35.31 7.05
N SER A 588 -21.48 34.00 7.27
CA SER A 588 -22.10 32.93 6.45
C SER A 588 -21.65 31.55 6.93
N ARG A 589 -22.48 30.51 6.73
CA ARG A 589 -22.09 29.11 6.97
C ARG A 589 -21.50 28.50 5.69
N PRO A 590 -20.23 28.09 5.66
CA PRO A 590 -19.75 27.17 4.63
C PRO A 590 -20.28 25.76 4.91
N SER A 591 -20.52 24.98 3.85
CA SER A 591 -20.88 23.56 3.98
C SER A 591 -19.71 22.75 4.55
N ALA A 592 -20.01 21.85 5.47
CA ALA A 592 -19.00 21.04 6.15
C ALA A 592 -18.48 19.92 5.25
N VAL A 593 -17.45 20.22 4.43
CA VAL A 593 -16.63 19.17 3.80
C VAL A 593 -15.79 18.51 4.89
N ALA A 594 -16.26 17.35 5.35
CA ALA A 594 -15.59 16.54 6.37
C ALA A 594 -14.28 15.94 5.84
N ARG A 595 -13.20 16.72 5.83
CA ARG A 595 -11.84 16.21 5.59
C ARG A 595 -11.49 15.22 6.71
N LYS A 596 -11.37 13.94 6.36
CA LYS A 596 -10.94 12.89 7.30
C LYS A 596 -9.55 13.26 7.84
N ARG A 597 -9.39 13.16 9.16
CA ARG A 597 -8.06 13.29 9.80
C ARG A 597 -7.20 12.10 9.39
N ALA A 598 -5.96 12.34 8.98
CA ALA A 598 -5.01 11.27 8.72
C ALA A 598 -4.86 10.39 9.97
N ALA A 599 -5.11 9.09 9.81
CA ALA A 599 -5.02 8.10 10.88
C ALA A 599 -3.74 7.30 10.68
N ALA A 600 -2.70 7.60 11.47
CA ALA A 600 -1.51 6.75 11.52
C ALA A 600 -1.88 5.42 12.20
N ILE A 601 -1.88 4.33 11.43
CA ILE A 601 -1.87 2.97 11.94
C ILE A 601 -0.41 2.57 12.02
N LEU A 602 0.10 2.32 13.23
CA LEU A 602 1.46 1.82 13.37
C LEU A 602 1.46 0.30 13.21
N VAL A 603 2.28 -0.22 12.31
CA VAL A 603 2.51 -1.65 12.12
C VAL A 603 4.01 -1.93 12.30
N CYS A 604 4.38 -2.47 13.45
CA CYS A 604 5.74 -2.96 13.68
C CYS A 604 5.81 -4.45 13.34
N GLY A 605 6.57 -4.81 12.30
CA GLY A 605 7.04 -6.17 12.09
C GLY A 605 8.33 -6.43 12.86
N HIS A 606 8.59 -7.68 13.25
CA HIS A 606 9.91 -8.09 13.72
C HIS A 606 10.77 -8.39 12.49
N GLY A 607 11.85 -7.62 12.30
CA GLY A 607 12.85 -7.82 11.24
C GLY A 607 13.89 -8.87 11.58
#